data_AF-A0A2V9BQD1-F1
#
_entry.id   AF-A0A2V9BQD1-F1
#
_cell.length_a   1.000
_cell.length_b   1.000
_cell.length_c   1.000
_cell.angle_alpha   90.00
_cell.angle_beta   90.00
_cell.angle_gamma   90.00
#
_symmetry.space_group_name_H-M   'P 1'
#
loop_
_entity.id
_entity.type
_entity.pdbx_description
1 polymer ?
#
loop_
_entity_poly.entity_id
_entity_poly.type
_entity_poly.pdbx_seq_one_letter_code
_entity_poly.pdbx_strand_id
1 'polypeptide(L)' 'MRIIRLNRKVADDLLRARGRRDAAAENIAARIVADVRRRGDAALFYWTKKLDGAGLAHEGVFISRHELRVARNCVSA' A
#
# COMPACT_ATOMS: atom_id res chain seq x y z
N MET A 1 2.26 -21.05 -11.96
CA MET A 1 3.44 -20.18 -12.10
C MET A 1 4.24 -20.65 -13.30
N ARG A 2 4.55 -19.76 -14.26
CA ARG A 2 5.25 -20.15 -15.50
C ARG A 2 6.74 -19.86 -15.36
N ILE A 3 7.58 -20.90 -15.39
CA ILE A 3 9.04 -20.74 -15.36
C ILE A 3 9.53 -20.54 -16.79
N ILE A 4 10.22 -19.42 -17.05
CA ILE A 4 10.72 -19.04 -18.38
C ILE A 4 12.25 -19.10 -18.36
N ARG A 5 12.86 -19.73 -19.37
CA ARG A 5 14.32 -19.82 -19.49
C ARG A 5 14.91 -18.45 -19.83
N LEU A 6 15.88 -18.01 -19.04
CA LEU A 6 16.58 -16.74 -19.29
C LEU A 6 17.36 -16.81 -20.61
N ASN A 7 17.15 -15.82 -21.46
CA ASN A 7 17.93 -15.55 -22.66
C ASN A 7 17.99 -14.03 -22.88
N ARG A 8 18.75 -13.59 -23.88
CA ARG A 8 18.96 -12.16 -24.14
C ARG A 8 17.66 -11.37 -24.33
N LYS A 9 16.72 -11.90 -25.11
CA LYS A 9 15.41 -11.28 -25.33
C LYS A 9 14.62 -11.16 -24.03
N VAL A 10 14.57 -12.23 -23.24
CA VAL A 10 13.87 -12.24 -21.93
C VAL A 10 14.50 -11.25 -20.97
N ALA A 11 15.84 -11.16 -20.93
CA ALA A 11 16.55 -10.18 -20.11
C ALA A 11 16.21 -8.74 -20.53
N ASP A 12 16.24 -8.44 -21.83
CA ASP A 12 15.92 -7.12 -22.37
C ASP A 12 14.45 -6.75 -22.09
N ASP A 13 13.52 -7.70 -22.22
CA ASP A 13 12.09 -7.49 -21.93
C ASP A 13 11.84 -7.22 -20.44
N LEU A 14 12.52 -7.94 -19.54
CA LEU A 14 12.45 -7.69 -18.10
C LEU A 14 12.98 -6.30 -17.72
N LEU A 15 14.13 -5.91 -18.29
CA LEU A 15 14.72 -4.59 -18.04
C LEU A 15 13.84 -3.46 -18.59
N ARG A 16 13.23 -3.65 -19.77
CA ARG A 16 12.24 -2.70 -20.31
C ARG A 16 11.00 -2.59 -19.43
N ALA A 17 10.49 -3.70 -18.92
CA ALA A 17 9.33 -3.70 -18.03
C ALA A 17 9.59 -2.92 -16.73
N ARG A 18 10.82 -2.94 -16.19
CA ARG A 18 11.21 -2.14 -15.02
C ARG A 18 11.10 -0.63 -15.25
N GLY A 19 11.30 -0.17 -16.48
CA GLY A 19 11.14 1.25 -16.85
C GLY A 19 9.71 1.67 -17.16
N ARG A 20 8.75 0.73 -17.15
CA ARG A 20 7.36 1.01 -17.49
C ARG A 20 6.70 1.78 -16.36
N ARG A 21 6.19 2.97 -16.69
CA ARG A 21 5.31 3.75 -15.83
C ARG A 21 3.86 3.39 -16.09
N ASP A 22 3.08 3.33 -15.02
CA ASP A 22 1.63 3.20 -15.11
C ASP A 22 1.01 4.58 -14.86
N ALA A 23 0.76 5.30 -15.96
CA ALA A 23 0.18 6.65 -15.89
C ALA A 23 -1.20 6.68 -15.22
N ALA A 24 -1.99 5.59 -15.34
CA ALA A 24 -3.29 5.52 -14.71
C ALA A 24 -3.16 5.40 -13.18
N ALA A 25 -2.26 4.54 -12.72
CA ALA A 25 -1.95 4.39 -11.30
C ALA A 25 -1.36 5.69 -10.73
N GLU A 26 -0.44 6.34 -11.44
CA GLU A 26 0.16 7.62 -11.04
C GLU A 26 -0.89 8.72 -10.88
N ASN A 27 -1.85 8.83 -11.81
CA ASN A 27 -2.94 9.80 -11.72
C ASN A 27 -3.85 9.54 -10.51
N ILE A 28 -4.13 8.28 -10.17
CA ILE A 28 -4.90 7.93 -8.97
C ILE A 28 -4.10 8.28 -7.71
N ALA A 29 -2.82 7.91 -7.64
CA ALA A 29 -1.96 8.22 -6.51
C ALA A 29 -1.85 9.73 -6.28
N ALA A 30 -1.68 10.51 -7.35
CA ALA A 30 -1.64 11.97 -7.28
C ALA A 30 -2.92 12.57 -6.68
N ARG A 31 -4.10 12.01 -7.01
CA ARG A 31 -5.38 12.43 -6.43
C ARG A 31 -5.45 12.14 -4.93
N ILE A 32 -5.01 10.96 -4.49
CA ILE A 32 -4.99 10.59 -3.06
C ILE A 32 -4.06 11.54 -2.29
N VAL A 33 -2.85 11.77 -2.80
CA VAL A 33 -1.87 12.68 -2.18
C VAL A 33 -2.40 14.11 -2.10
N ALA A 34 -2.98 14.62 -3.18
CA ALA A 34 -3.56 15.97 -3.20
C ALA A 34 -4.72 16.12 -2.21
N ASP A 35 -5.51 15.06 -2.04
CA ASP A 35 -6.63 15.03 -1.12
C ASP A 35 -6.18 15.01 0.35
N VAL A 36 -5.20 14.17 0.69
CA VAL A 36 -4.56 14.14 2.02
C VAL A 36 -3.90 15.48 2.32
N ARG A 37 -3.20 16.10 1.36
CA ARG A 37 -2.61 17.43 1.54
C ARG A 37 -3.65 18.50 1.89
N ARG A 38 -4.87 18.40 1.34
CA ARG A 38 -5.94 19.39 1.55
C ARG A 38 -6.71 19.15 2.85
N ARG A 39 -7.00 17.90 3.19
CA ARG A 39 -7.95 17.53 4.26
C ARG A 39 -7.32 16.80 5.45
N GLY A 40 -6.03 16.47 5.39
CA GLY A 40 -5.32 15.77 6.46
C GLY A 40 -5.97 14.43 6.82
N ASP A 41 -6.13 14.18 8.11
CA ASP A 41 -6.62 12.92 8.67
C ASP A 41 -8.04 12.55 8.20
N ALA A 42 -8.88 13.54 7.89
CA ALA A 42 -10.21 13.27 7.34
C ALA A 42 -10.14 12.57 5.97
N ALA A 43 -9.15 12.89 5.14
CA ALA A 43 -8.88 12.17 3.90
C ALA A 43 -8.23 10.81 4.19
N LEU A 44 -7.31 10.73 5.15
CA LEU A 44 -6.67 9.48 5.53
C LEU A 44 -7.72 8.43 5.94
N PHE A 45 -8.61 8.76 6.89
CA PHE A 45 -9.67 7.86 7.33
C PHE A 45 -10.64 7.46 6.20
N TYR A 46 -10.95 8.39 5.30
CA TYR A 46 -11.76 8.09 4.12
C TYR A 46 -11.10 7.03 3.22
N TRP A 47 -9.82 7.23 2.89
CA TRP A 47 -9.10 6.31 2.01
C TRP A 47 -8.82 4.96 2.66
N THR A 48 -8.50 4.92 3.96
CA THR A 48 -8.36 3.66 4.72
C THR A 48 -9.66 2.86 4.71
N LYS A 49 -10.80 3.49 4.99
CA LYS A 49 -12.11 2.80 4.92
C LYS A 49 -12.40 2.27 3.52
N LYS A 50 -12.03 3.02 2.48
CA LYS A 50 -12.31 2.67 1.09
C LYS A 50 -11.43 1.54 0.54
N LEU A 51 -10.15 1.54 0.89
CA LEU A 51 -9.15 0.63 0.30
C LEU A 51 -8.90 -0.58 1.19
N ASP A 52 -8.88 -0.39 2.51
CA ASP A 52 -8.56 -1.42 3.49
C ASP A 52 -9.81 -2.00 4.17
N GLY A 53 -10.97 -1.37 3.99
CA GLY A 53 -12.22 -1.75 4.64
C GLY A 53 -12.26 -1.47 6.14
N ALA A 54 -11.24 -0.79 6.69
CA ALA A 54 -11.08 -0.55 8.12
C ALA A 54 -11.59 0.85 8.54
N GLY A 55 -12.31 0.91 9.67
CA GLY A 55 -12.92 2.13 10.18
C GLY A 55 -12.10 2.83 11.27
N LEU A 56 -10.95 3.41 10.94
CA LEU A 56 -10.01 3.95 11.95
C LEU A 56 -10.40 5.32 12.56
N ALA A 57 -11.53 5.92 12.17
CA ALA A 57 -11.88 7.28 12.59
C ALA A 57 -12.05 7.43 14.12
N HIS A 58 -12.44 6.36 14.82
CA HIS A 58 -12.61 6.36 16.28
C HIS A 58 -11.39 5.79 17.02
N GLU A 59 -10.68 4.84 16.42
CA GLU A 59 -9.53 4.14 17.02
C GLU A 59 -8.24 4.97 16.91
N GLY A 60 -8.17 5.86 15.92
CA GLY A 60 -6.97 6.59 15.59
C GLY A 60 -6.01 5.76 14.73
N VAL A 61 -4.86 6.36 14.40
CA VAL A 61 -3.86 5.76 13.49
C VAL A 61 -2.73 5.06 14.26
N PHE A 62 -2.64 5.31 15.57
CA PHE A 62 -1.56 4.80 16.40
C PHE A 62 -1.93 3.48 17.04
N ILE A 63 -1.07 2.48 16.87
CA ILE A 63 -1.18 1.20 17.57
C ILE A 63 -0.84 1.41 19.05
N SER A 64 -1.73 0.94 19.93
CA SER A 64 -1.58 1.05 21.37
C SER A 64 -0.54 0.06 21.92
N ARG A 65 -0.01 0.37 23.11
CA ARG A 65 0.85 -0.57 23.86
C ARG A 65 0.14 -1.88 24.22
N HIS A 66 -1.19 -1.85 24.32
CA HIS A 66 -1.99 -3.04 24.61
C HIS A 66 -1.98 -3.98 23.40
N GLU A 67 -2.28 -3.47 22.21
CA GLU A 67 -2.28 -4.25 20.96
C GLU A 67 -0.90 -4.88 20.69
N LEU A 68 0.18 -4.14 20.90
CA LEU A 68 1.54 -4.67 20.77
C LEU A 68 1.81 -5.87 21.71
N ARG A 69 1.31 -5.80 22.95
CA ARG A 69 1.46 -6.88 23.94
C ARG A 69 0.66 -8.12 23.54
N VAL A 70 -0.58 -7.93 23.09
CA VAL A 70 -1.44 -9.01 22.61
C VAL A 70 -0.80 -9.70 21.41
N ALA A 71 -0.33 -8.92 20.42
CA ALA A 71 0.35 -9.46 19.24
C ALA A 71 1.60 -10.29 19.62
N ARG A 72 2.40 -9.83 20.59
CA ARG A 72 3.58 -10.57 21.07
C ARG A 72 3.23 -11.94 21.65
N ASN A 73 2.16 -12.03 22.43
CA ASN A 73 1.70 -13.27 23.04
C ASN A 73 1.16 -14.28 22.02
N CYS A 74 0.71 -13.82 20.84
CA CYS A 74 0.24 -14.69 19.76
C CYS A 74 1.37 -15.35 18.95
N VAL A 75 2.63 -14.91 19.12
CA VAL A 75 3.80 -15.43 18.38
C VAL A 75 4.77 -16.16 19.31
N SER A 76 4.84 -15.77 20.57
CA SER A 76 5.76 -16.37 21.55
C SER A 76 5.04 -17.52 22.28
N ALA A 77 5.23 -18.74 21.78
CA ALA A 77 4.88 -19.97 22.50
C ALA A 77 5.94 -20.30 23.56
#